data_AF-A0A7V9YXY5-F1
#
_entry.id   AF-A0A7V9YXY5-F1
#
_cell.length_a   1.000
_cell.length_b   1.000
_cell.length_c   1.000
_cell.angle_alpha   90.00
_cell.angle_beta   90.00
_cell.angle_gamma   90.00
#
_symmetry.space_group_name_H-M   'P 1'
#
loop_
_entity.id
_entity.type
_entity.pdbx_description
1 polymer ?
#
loop_
_entity_poly.entity_id
_entity_poly.type
_entity_poly.pdbx_seq_one_letter_code
_entity_poly.pdbx_strand_id
1 'polypeptide(L)' 'MKLFGISLLIASILMGVAIGMDMLMGFQWRQSIQNVLNPFRVMETPELFILFLLLILWALDTLVALFRQKQRET' A
#
# COMPACT_ATOMS: atom_id res chain seq x y z
N MET A 1 18.52 -9.26 -12.30
CA MET A 1 19.47 -9.31 -11.17
C MET A 1 19.54 -7.99 -10.39
N LYS A 2 19.86 -6.83 -11.01
CA LYS A 2 19.96 -5.54 -10.29
C LYS A 2 18.63 -5.05 -9.69
N LEU A 3 17.56 -5.05 -10.49
CA LEU A 3 16.24 -4.57 -10.06
C LEU A 3 15.68 -5.39 -8.89
N PHE A 4 15.80 -6.72 -8.94
CA PHE A 4 15.38 -7.60 -7.86
C PHE A 4 16.13 -7.34 -6.55
N GLY A 5 17.45 -7.16 -6.60
CA GLY A 5 18.25 -6.83 -5.42
C GLY A 5 17.90 -5.47 -4.82
N ILE A 6 17.68 -4.45 -5.67
CA ILE A 6 17.25 -3.11 -5.23
C ILE A 6 15.85 -3.19 -4.59
N SER A 7 14.90 -3.90 -5.20
CA SER A 7 13.56 -4.09 -4.63
C SER A 7 13.61 -4.79 -3.28
N LEU A 8 14.47 -5.81 -3.12
CA LEU A 8 14.63 -6.53 -1.85
C LEU A 8 15.24 -5.63 -0.76
N LEU A 9 16.23 -4.80 -1.11
CA LEU A 9 16.82 -3.81 -0.19
C LEU A 9 15.80 -2.76 0.24
N ILE A 10 15.01 -2.22 -0.69
CA ILE A 10 13.96 -1.26 -0.36
C ILE A 10 12.91 -1.91 0.54
N ALA A 11 12.48 -3.13 0.22
CA ALA A 11 11.51 -3.86 1.04
C ALA A 11 12.03 -4.11 2.46
N SER A 12 13.29 -4.54 2.62
CA SER A 12 13.85 -4.81 3.94
C SER A 12 13.99 -3.54 4.79
N ILE A 13 14.40 -2.42 4.19
CA ILE A 13 14.50 -1.13 4.87
C ILE A 13 13.11 -0.66 5.32
N LEU A 14 12.11 -0.71 4.43
CA LEU A 14 10.74 -0.30 4.75
C LEU A 14 10.13 -1.17 5.85
N MET A 15 10.32 -2.49 5.78
CA MET A 15 9.88 -3.40 6.85
C MET A 15 10.58 -3.11 8.17
N GLY A 16 11.89 -2.85 8.15
CA GLY A 16 12.66 -2.50 9.33
C GLY A 16 12.18 -1.21 9.99
N VAL A 17 11.88 -0.18 9.19
CA VAL A 17 11.32 1.09 9.68
C VAL A 17 9.92 0.87 10.27
N ALA A 18 9.05 0.12 9.59
CA ALA A 18 7.70 -0.18 10.09
C ALA A 18 7.74 -0.93 11.43
N ILE A 19 8.55 -1.98 11.54
CA ILE A 19 8.73 -2.74 12.79
C ILE A 19 9.32 -1.83 13.88
N GLY A 20 10.30 -0.99 13.53
CA GLY A 20 10.90 -0.05 14.47
C GLY A 20 9.89 0.95 15.04
N MET A 21 9.01 1.50 14.19
CA MET A 21 7.92 2.37 14.63
C MET A 21 6.92 1.63 15.53
N ASP A 22 6.53 0.42 15.17
CA ASP A 22 5.63 -0.39 15.99
C ASP A 22 6.22 -0.64 17.38
N MET A 23 7.52 -0.93 17.47
CA MET A 23 8.21 -1.10 18.75
C MET A 23 8.24 0.20 19.57
N LEU A 24 8.43 1.36 18.93
CA LEU A 24 8.37 2.67 19.59
C LEU A 24 6.96 3.00 20.12
N MET A 25 5.91 2.49 19.44
CA MET A 25 4.52 2.58 19.90
C MET A 25 4.18 1.56 21.01
N GLY A 26 5.12 0.70 21.40
CA GLY A 26 4.95 -0.29 22.46
C GLY A 26 4.41 -1.65 22.00
N PHE A 27 4.32 -1.89 20.69
CA PHE A 27 3.89 -3.19 20.16
C PHE A 27 4.98 -4.27 20.34
N GLN A 28 4.54 -5.50 20.57
CA GLN A 28 5.44 -6.65 20.66
C GLN A 28 5.96 -7.06 19.29
N TRP A 29 7.18 -7.60 19.23
CA TRP A 29 7.82 -8.05 17.98
C TRP A 29 6.93 -8.97 17.12
N ARG A 30 6.24 -9.94 17.76
CA ARG A 30 5.29 -10.84 17.08
C ARG A 30 4.10 -10.10 16.46
N GLN A 31 3.61 -9.06 17.13
CA GLN A 31 2.51 -8.24 16.66
C GLN A 31 2.97 -7.34 15.51
N SER A 32 4.15 -6.74 15.60
CA SER A 32 4.71 -5.93 14.52
C SER A 32 4.89 -6.70 13.22
N ILE A 33 5.33 -7.96 13.29
CA ILE A 33 5.41 -8.82 12.10
C ILE A 33 4.03 -9.06 11.50
N GLN A 34 3.01 -9.31 12.33
CA GLN A 34 1.65 -9.47 11.85
C GLN A 34 1.09 -8.19 11.23
N ASN A 35 1.43 -7.03 11.80
CA ASN A 35 1.03 -5.72 11.31
C ASN A 35 1.63 -5.43 9.92
N VAL A 36 2.92 -5.72 9.73
CA VAL A 36 3.61 -5.53 8.44
C VAL A 36 3.09 -6.49 7.36
N LEU A 37 2.76 -7.73 7.72
CA LEU A 37 2.22 -8.70 6.78
C LEU A 37 0.74 -8.47 6.43
N ASN A 38 -0.02 -7.88 7.36
CA ASN A 38 -1.43 -7.56 7.16
C ASN A 38 -1.75 -6.13 7.65
N PRO A 39 -1.44 -5.11 6.84
CA PRO A 39 -1.63 -3.71 7.23
C PRO A 39 -3.12 -3.34 7.37
N PHE A 40 -4.02 -4.00 6.63
CA PHE A 40 -5.46 -3.74 6.68
C PHE A 40 -6.09 -4.06 8.04
N ARG A 41 -5.48 -4.98 8.81
CA ARG A 41 -5.95 -5.29 10.17
C ARG A 41 -5.67 -4.14 11.15
N VAL A 42 -4.65 -3.33 10.87
CA VAL A 42 -4.13 -2.30 11.77
C VAL A 42 -4.66 -0.91 11.42
N MET A 43 -5.11 -0.72 10.18
CA MET A 43 -5.66 0.56 9.73
C MET A 43 -6.95 0.90 10.45
N GLU A 44 -7.05 2.15 10.89
CA GLU A 44 -8.25 2.70 11.49
C GLU A 44 -9.38 2.79 10.45
N THR A 45 -10.63 2.75 10.92
CA THR A 45 -11.81 2.78 10.02
C THR A 45 -11.80 3.99 9.06
N PRO A 46 -11.42 5.22 9.48
CA PRO A 46 -11.29 6.35 8.58
C PRO A 46 -10.20 6.18 7.53
N GLU A 47 -9.08 5.53 7.86
CA GLU A 47 -7.96 5.32 6.93
C GLU A 47 -8.36 4.36 5.81
N LEU A 48 -9.05 3.27 6.17
CA LEU A 48 -9.62 2.33 5.21
C LEU A 48 -10.61 3.04 4.28
N PHE A 49 -11.51 3.86 4.83
CA PHE A 49 -12.47 4.62 4.03
C PHE A 49 -11.78 5.53 3.00
N ILE A 50 -10.76 6.29 3.43
CA ILE A 50 -10.00 7.18 2.54
C ILE A 50 -9.27 6.37 1.46
N LEU A 51 -8.63 5.26 1.82
CA LEU A 51 -7.93 4.40 0.87
C LEU A 51 -8.88 3.91 -0.23
N PHE A 52 -10.04 3.36 0.14
CA PHE A 52 -11.01 2.87 -0.83
C PHE A 52 -11.60 3.98 -1.69
N LEU A 53 -11.88 5.15 -1.10
CA LEU A 53 -12.36 6.31 -1.84
C LEU A 53 -11.34 6.74 -2.92
N LEU A 54 -10.05 6.81 -2.58
CA LEU A 54 -8.99 7.16 -3.53
C LEU A 54 -8.84 6.10 -4.62
N LEU A 55 -8.89 4.80 -4.27
CA LEU A 55 -8.83 3.72 -5.25
C LEU A 55 -10.00 3.75 -6.23
N ILE A 56 -11.21 4.05 -5.75
CA ILE A 56 -12.41 4.20 -6.60
C ILE A 56 -12.25 5.39 -7.54
N LEU A 57 -11.82 6.55 -7.04
CA LEU A 57 -11.59 7.73 -7.89
C LEU A 57 -10.56 7.46 -8.98
N TRP A 58 -9.45 6.80 -8.62
CA TRP A 58 -8.44 6.40 -9.59
C TRP A 58 -8.97 5.38 -10.62
N ALA A 59 -9.76 4.41 -10.18
CA ALA A 59 -10.39 3.43 -11.07
C ALA A 59 -11.39 4.10 -12.04
N LEU A 60 -12.17 5.06 -11.56
CA LEU A 60 -13.10 5.81 -12.41
C LEU A 60 -12.35 6.67 -13.44
N ASP A 61 -11.30 7.37 -13.03
CA ASP A 61 -10.49 8.19 -13.94
C ASP A 61 -9.85 7.33 -15.05
N THR A 62 -9.25 6.20 -14.66
CA THR A 62 -8.67 5.24 -15.63
C THR A 62 -9.73 4.65 -16.56
N LEU A 63 -10.91 4.27 -16.05
CA LEU A 63 -12.01 3.80 -16.90
C LEU A 63 -12.46 4.89 -17.89
N VAL A 64 -12.67 6.13 -17.43
CA VAL A 64 -13.07 7.24 -18.31
C VAL A 64 -12.00 7.50 -19.38
N ALA A 65 -10.72 7.48 -19.01
CA ALA A 65 -9.62 7.63 -19.95
C ALA A 65 -9.63 6.54 -21.03
N LEU A 66 -9.83 5.27 -20.63
CA LEU A 66 -9.93 4.14 -21.55
C LEU A 66 -11.16 4.24 -22.47
N PHE A 67 -12.32 4.65 -21.95
CA PHE A 67 -13.53 4.85 -22.77
C PHE A 67 -13.35 5.99 -23.78
N ARG A 68 -12.70 7.10 -23.40
CA ARG A 68 -12.40 8.20 -24.32
C ARG A 68 -11.39 7.82 -25.39
N GLN A 69 -10.38 7.02 -25.06
CA GLN A 69 -9.43 6.50 -26.05
C GLN A 69 -10.15 5.63 -27.08
N LYS A 70 -11.02 4.73 -26.63
CA LYS A 70 -11.81 3.87 -27.52
C LYS A 70 -12.70 4.67 -28.49
N GLN A 71 -13.29 5.78 -28.05
CA GLN A 71 -14.09 6.65 -28.92
C GLN A 71 -13.26 7.52 -29.89
N ARG A 72 -11.94 7.67 -29.70
CA ARG A 72 -11.07 8.40 -30.63
C ARG A 72 -10.50 7.50 -31.74
N GLU A 73 -10.50 6.18 -31.54
CA GLU A 73 -10.04 5.19 -32.51
C GLU A 73 -11.17 4.65 -33.42
N THR A 74 -12.44 5.02 -33.17
CA THR A 74 -13.60 4.68 -34.02
C THR A 74 -14.05 5.91 -34.80
#